data_AF-A0A061N894-F1
#
_entry.id   AF-A0A061N894-F1
#
_cell.length_a   1.000
_cell.length_b   1.000
_cell.length_c   1.000
_cell.angle_alpha   90.00
_cell.angle_beta   90.00
_cell.angle_gamma   90.00
#
_symmetry.space_group_name_H-M   'P 1'
#
loop_
_entity.id
_entity.type
_entity.pdbx_description
1 polymer ?
#
loop_
_entity_poly.entity_id
_entity_poly.type
_entity_poly.pdbx_seq_one_letter_code
_entity_poly.pdbx_strand_id
1 'polypeptide(L)' 'MDEPFSALDPISREQLQDELVKLQDEINKTIVFVTHDMDEAIKIANRIVIMRDGEIVQVDTPDRILRHPKK' A
#
# COMPACT_ATOMS: atom_id res chain seq x y z
N MET A 1 -1.85 -9.96 2.08
CA MET A 1 -3.22 -9.85 1.55
C MET A 1 -3.10 -9.54 0.07
N ASP A 2 -3.94 -10.14 -0.77
CA ASP A 2 -3.90 -9.93 -2.22
C ASP A 2 -5.14 -9.14 -2.62
N GLU A 3 -4.93 -7.94 -3.18
CA GLU A 3 -5.96 -6.95 -3.52
C GLU A 3 -7.12 -6.81 -2.51
N PRO A 4 -6.84 -6.46 -1.24
CA PRO A 4 -7.85 -6.49 -0.18
C PRO A 4 -9.04 -5.52 -0.37
N PHE A 5 -8.94 -4.55 -1.28
CA PHE A 5 -9.92 -3.48 -1.46
C PHE A 5 -10.53 -3.38 -2.88
N SER A 6 -10.14 -4.26 -3.81
CA SER A 6 -10.49 -4.11 -5.24
C SER A 6 -11.99 -4.25 -5.53
N ALA A 7 -12.71 -5.06 -4.74
CA ALA A 7 -14.15 -5.32 -4.92
C ALA A 7 -15.09 -4.31 -4.21
N LEU A 8 -14.53 -3.30 -3.54
CA LEU A 8 -15.30 -2.35 -2.73
C LEU A 8 -15.62 -1.09 -3.52
N ASP A 9 -16.77 -0.49 -3.20
CA ASP A 9 -17.09 0.86 -3.64
C ASP A 9 -16.10 1.89 -3.02
N PRO A 10 -15.92 3.07 -3.65
CA PRO A 10 -14.92 4.04 -3.22
C PRO A 10 -15.04 4.47 -1.75
N ILE A 11 -16.27 4.59 -1.23
CA ILE A 11 -16.53 5.05 0.14
C ILE A 11 -16.15 3.95 1.13
N SER A 12 -16.65 2.73 0.92
CA SER A 12 -16.33 1.58 1.80
C SER A 12 -14.84 1.25 1.77
N ARG A 13 -14.19 1.40 0.61
CA ARG A 13 -12.75 1.26 0.46
C ARG A 13 -12.01 2.22 1.38
N GLU A 14 -12.31 3.51 1.30
CA GLU A 14 -11.64 4.54 2.10
C GLU A 14 -11.80 4.26 3.60
N GLN A 15 -13.00 3.89 4.04
CA GLN A 15 -13.29 3.56 5.44
C GLN A 15 -12.47 2.35 5.93
N LEU A 16 -12.42 1.27 5.15
CA LEU A 16 -11.67 0.08 5.52
C LEU A 16 -10.16 0.31 5.54
N GLN A 17 -9.64 1.16 4.66
CA GLN A 17 -8.22 1.54 4.69
C GLN A 17 -7.88 2.30 5.97
N ASP A 18 -8.71 3.27 6.37
CA ASP A 18 -8.51 4.03 7.60
C ASP A 18 -8.61 3.13 8.84
N GLU A 19 -9.54 2.17 8.82
CA GLU A 19 -9.70 1.21 9.90
C GLU A 19 -8.53 0.22 9.98
N LEU A 20 -7.98 -0.20 8.83
CA LEU A 20 -6.78 -1.03 8.78
C LEU A 20 -5.57 -0.33 9.40
N VAL A 21 -5.38 0.97 9.11
CA VAL A 21 -4.28 1.76 9.68
C VAL A 21 -4.43 1.87 11.21
N LYS A 22 -5.64 2.19 11.69
CA LYS A 22 -5.92 2.24 13.14
C LYS A 22 -5.66 0.88 13.81
N LEU A 23 -6.12 -0.20 13.19
CA LEU A 23 -5.93 -1.55 13.71
C LEU A 23 -4.44 -1.93 13.75
N GLN A 24 -3.67 -1.53 12.74
CA GLN A 24 -2.23 -1.74 12.72
C GLN A 24 -1.54 -0.99 13.87
N ASP A 25 -1.94 0.25 14.15
CA ASP A 25 -1.39 1.06 15.24
C ASP A 25 -1.72 0.46 16.63
N GLU A 26 -2.91 -0.11 16.80
CA GLU A 26 -3.32 -0.76 18.04
C GLU A 26 -2.61 -2.11 18.26
N ILE A 27 -2.59 -2.98 17.25
CA ILE A 27 -2.10 -4.37 17.39
C ILE A 27 -0.59 -4.45 17.14
N ASN A 28 0.02 -3.48 16.45
CA ASN A 28 1.45 -3.43 16.10
C ASN A 28 1.94 -4.69 15.38
N LYS A 29 1.10 -5.25 14.51
CA LYS A 29 1.46 -6.40 13.67
C LYS A 29 1.99 -5.93 12.33
N THR A 30 2.98 -6.64 11.82
CA THR A 30 3.47 -6.42 10.46
C THR A 30 2.41 -6.84 9.45
N ILE A 31 2.00 -5.90 8.59
CA ILE A 31 1.05 -6.12 7.52
C ILE A 31 1.79 -6.10 6.18
N VAL A 32 1.51 -7.09 5.34
CA VAL A 32 1.99 -7.13 3.96
C VAL A 32 0.78 -7.31 3.06
N PHE A 33 0.58 -6.39 2.12
CA PHE A 33 -0.46 -6.47 1.11
C PHE A 33 0.09 -6.13 -0.26
N VAL A 34 -0.60 -6.63 -1.28
CA VAL A 34 -0.31 -6.39 -2.69
C VAL A 34 -1.52 -5.68 -3.28
N THR A 35 -1.26 -4.66 -4.09
CA THR A 35 -2.26 -3.91 -4.83
C THR A 35 -1.64 -3.43 -6.13
N HIS A 36 -2.47 -3.27 -7.16
CA HIS A 36 -2.08 -2.59 -8.40
C HIS A 36 -2.36 -1.08 -8.33
N ASP A 37 -3.02 -0.61 -7.27
CA ASP A 37 -3.35 0.79 -7.05
C ASP A 37 -2.26 1.48 -6.21
N MET A 38 -1.62 2.47 -6.81
CA MET A 38 -0.52 3.20 -6.19
C MET A 38 -1.00 4.17 -5.10
N ASP A 39 -2.20 4.73 -5.22
CA ASP A 39 -2.74 5.65 -4.21
C ASP A 39 -3.03 4.90 -2.90
N GLU A 40 -3.51 3.66 -2.99
CA GLU A 40 -3.69 2.77 -1.83
C GLU A 40 -2.36 2.46 -1.14
N ALA A 41 -1.34 2.09 -1.93
CA ALA A 41 -0.02 1.78 -1.41
C ALA A 41 0.59 3.01 -0.70
N ILE A 42 0.44 4.20 -1.27
CA ILE A 42 0.93 5.45 -0.68
C ILE A 42 0.19 5.80 0.60
N LYS A 43 -1.13 5.61 0.64
CA LYS A 43 -1.96 5.97 1.81
C LYS A 43 -1.65 5.10 3.03
N ILE A 44 -1.43 3.80 2.83
CA ILE A 44 -1.40 2.82 3.91
C ILE A 44 0.03 2.37 4.26
N ALA A 45 0.91 2.22 3.27
CA ALA A 45 2.18 1.54 3.48
C ALA A 45 3.25 2.46 4.06
N ASN A 46 4.06 1.96 5.00
CA ASN A 46 5.28 2.67 5.42
C ASN A 46 6.44 2.44 4.43
N ARG A 47 6.41 1.34 3.68
CA ARG A 47 7.40 0.95 2.68
C ARG A 47 6.68 0.30 1.49
N ILE A 48 7.09 0.68 0.29
CA ILE A 48 6.52 0.18 -0.96
C ILE A 48 7.61 -0.56 -1.73
N VAL A 49 7.25 -1.73 -2.27
CA VAL A 49 8.08 -2.51 -3.18
C VAL A 49 7.40 -2.47 -4.54
N ILE A 50 8.04 -1.84 -5.53
CA ILE A 50 7.58 -1.82 -6.91
C ILE A 50 8.22 -2.99 -7.64
N MET A 51 7.38 -3.82 -8.23
CA MET A 51 7.79 -4.94 -9.06
C MET A 51 7.38 -4.73 -10.51
N ARG A 52 8.24 -5.14 -11.44
CA ARG A 52 7.97 -5.13 -12.88
C ARG A 52 8.62 -6.35 -13.51
N ASP A 53 7.87 -7.05 -14.35
CA ASP A 53 8.36 -8.23 -15.09
C ASP A 53 9.01 -9.31 -14.17
N GLY A 54 8.53 -9.43 -12.93
CA GLY A 54 9.06 -10.36 -11.93
C GLY A 54 10.28 -9.86 -11.15
N GLU A 55 10.80 -8.67 -11.47
CA GLU A 55 11.94 -8.06 -10.79
C GLU A 55 11.52 -6.91 -9.89
N ILE A 56 12.27 -6.70 -8.80
CA ILE A 56 12.07 -5.55 -7.92
C ILE A 56 12.79 -4.35 -8.54
N VAL A 57 12.01 -3.35 -8.96
CA VAL A 57 12.54 -2.11 -9.56
C VAL A 57 12.93 -1.11 -8.48
N GLN A 58 12.11 -0.99 -7.44
CA GLN A 58 12.33 -0.02 -6.37
C GLN A 58 11.76 -0.49 -5.04
N VAL A 59 12.47 -0.17 -3.96
CA VAL A 59 11.98 -0.35 -2.58
C VAL A 59 12.29 0.91 -1.82
N ASP A 60 11.26 1.65 -1.40
CA ASP A 60 11.45 2.88 -0.64
C ASP A 60 10.21 3.28 0.16
N THR A 61 10.27 4.39 0.89
CA THR A 61 9.11 5.01 1.53
C THR A 61 8.19 5.66 0.49
N PRO A 62 6.88 5.82 0.78
CA PRO A 62 5.95 6.45 -0.15
C PRO A 62 6.42 7.82 -0.67
N ASP A 63 6.96 8.67 0.22
CA ASP A 63 7.47 9.99 -0.14
C ASP A 63 8.61 9.92 -1.16
N ARG A 64 9.53 8.97 -0.99
CA ARG A 64 10.65 8.78 -1.92
C ARG A 64 10.23 8.14 -3.23
N ILE A 65 9.25 7.24 -3.22
CA ILE A 65 8.67 6.69 -4.44
C ILE A 65 8.07 7.82 -5.30
N LEU A 66 7.34 8.76 -4.68
CA LEU A 66 6.71 9.89 -5.36
C LEU A 66 7.72 10.93 -5.87
N ARG A 67 8.71 11.29 -5.04
CA ARG A 67 9.65 12.39 -5.35
C ARG A 67 10.87 11.94 -6.14
N HIS A 68 11.24 10.66 -6.03
CA HIS A 68 12.45 10.10 -6.62
C HIS A 68 12.18 8.71 -7.23
N PRO A 69 11.31 8.62 -8.25
CA PRO A 69 11.07 7.36 -8.94
C PRO A 69 12.35 6.89 -9.66
N LYS A 70 12.70 5.62 -9.48
CA LYS A 70 13.76 4.96 -10.26
C LYS A 70 13.25 4.71 -11.68
N LYS A 71 14.09 5.04 -12.67
CA LYS A 71 13.83 4.80 -14.09
C LYS A 71 14.08 3.35 -14.46
#